data_AF-A0A239ISY1-F1
#
_entry.id   AF-A0A239ISY1-F1
#
_cell.length_a   1.000
_cell.length_b   1.000
_cell.length_c   1.000
_cell.angle_alpha   90.00
_cell.angle_beta   90.00
_cell.angle_gamma   90.00
#
_symmetry.space_group_name_H-M   'P 1'
#
loop_
_entity.id
_entity.type
_entity.pdbx_description
1 polymer ?
#
loop_
_entity_poly.entity_id
_entity_poly.type
_entity_poly.pdbx_seq_one_letter_code
_entity_poly.pdbx_strand_id
1 'polypeptide(L)'
;MRRRAVNRLRALDDWLLSAEGWARVEEVLGELNEAVAAGSNDAIDKSLAGLQAMESANRARTLPGARKTPIPADRREQRNVLVGRLTLDLNGPDGPRDQRGTHPATD
;
A
#
# COMPACT_ATOMS: atom_id res chain seq x y z
N MET A 1 1.62 9.83 6.64
CA MET A 1 0.94 8.97 5.64
C MET A 1 1.32 7.49 5.74
N ARG A 2 2.61 7.14 5.71
CA ARG A 2 3.07 5.73 5.64
C ARG A 2 2.59 4.80 6.77
N ARG A 3 2.48 5.26 8.02
CA ARG A 3 1.89 4.46 9.12
C ARG A 3 0.42 4.09 8.84
N ARG A 4 -0.32 4.98 8.18
CA ARG A 4 -1.70 4.74 7.74
C ARG A 4 -1.75 3.67 6.64
N ALA A 5 -0.81 3.73 5.69
CA ALA A 5 -0.64 2.74 4.63
C ALA A 5 -0.35 1.34 5.20
N VAL A 6 0.59 1.24 6.14
CA VAL A 6 0.92 -0.04 6.82
C VAL A 6 -0.29 -0.61 7.55
N ASN A 7 -1.00 0.19 8.33
CA ASN A 7 -2.21 -0.28 9.04
C ASN A 7 -3.28 -0.76 8.06
N ARG A 8 -3.42 -0.10 6.91
CA ARG A 8 -4.36 -0.48 5.85
C ARG A 8 -4.00 -1.82 5.23
N LEU A 9 -2.73 -2.02 4.92
CA LEU A 9 -2.23 -3.27 4.36
C LEU A 9 -2.37 -4.43 5.34
N ARG A 10 -2.16 -4.18 6.65
CA ARG A 10 -2.38 -5.20 7.69
C ARG A 10 -3.84 -5.61 7.81
N ALA A 11 -4.77 -4.67 7.65
CA ALA A 11 -6.21 -4.97 7.71
C ALA A 11 -6.67 -5.93 6.59
N LEU A 12 -5.88 -6.12 5.52
CA LEU A 12 -6.19 -7.10 4.47
C LEU A 12 -6.21 -8.55 4.97
N ASP A 13 -5.57 -8.88 6.10
CA ASP A 13 -5.68 -10.24 6.68
C ASP A 13 -7.11 -10.58 7.12
N ASP A 14 -7.85 -9.57 7.58
CA ASP A 14 -9.22 -9.74 8.07
C ASP A 14 -10.26 -9.69 6.95
N TRP A 15 -9.82 -9.45 5.71
CA TRP A 15 -10.73 -9.34 4.58
C TRP A 15 -11.13 -10.70 4.06
N LEU A 16 -12.44 -10.82 3.86
CA LEU A 16 -13.05 -11.94 3.17
C LEU A 16 -13.61 -11.40 1.85
N LEU A 17 -13.02 -11.81 0.74
CA LEU A 17 -13.37 -11.37 -0.61
C LEU A 17 -13.64 -12.55 -1.54
N SER A 18 -14.36 -12.29 -2.64
CA SER A 18 -14.43 -13.22 -3.77
C SER A 18 -13.10 -13.24 -4.55
N ALA A 19 -12.95 -14.20 -5.47
CA ALA A 19 -11.80 -14.23 -6.38
C ALA A 19 -11.62 -12.93 -7.18
N GLU A 20 -12.71 -12.34 -7.68
CA GLU A 20 -12.69 -11.05 -8.38
C GLU A 20 -12.25 -9.90 -7.45
N GLY A 21 -12.70 -9.92 -6.18
CA GLY A 21 -12.24 -8.97 -5.18
C GLY A 21 -10.74 -9.09 -4.93
N TRP A 22 -10.21 -10.31 -4.85
CA TRP A 22 -8.78 -10.55 -4.68
C TRP A 22 -7.94 -10.17 -5.90
N ALA A 23 -8.44 -10.38 -7.13
CA ALA A 23 -7.78 -9.91 -8.35
C ALA A 23 -7.65 -8.38 -8.37
N ARG A 24 -8.70 -7.67 -7.95
CA ARG A 24 -8.65 -6.21 -7.86
C ARG A 24 -7.74 -5.71 -6.73
N VAL A 25 -7.65 -6.43 -5.60
CA VAL A 25 -6.66 -6.12 -4.56
C VAL A 25 -5.23 -6.29 -5.10
N GLU A 26 -4.98 -7.32 -5.90
CA GLU A 26 -3.68 -7.58 -6.51
C GLU A 26 -3.24 -6.47 -7.46
N GLU A 27 -4.14 -5.96 -8.31
CA GLU A 27 -3.89 -4.78 -9.15
C GLU A 27 -3.45 -3.57 -8.30
N VAL A 28 -4.20 -3.26 -7.23
CA VAL A 28 -3.90 -2.12 -6.37
C VAL A 28 -2.60 -2.33 -5.57
N LEU A 29 -2.28 -3.55 -5.17
CA LEU A 29 -0.98 -3.86 -4.54
C LEU A 29 0.18 -3.71 -5.53
N GLY A 30 -0.03 -4.02 -6.81
CA GLY A 30 0.92 -3.77 -7.89
C GLY A 30 1.19 -2.27 -8.07
N GLU A 31 0.14 -1.48 -8.24
CA GLU A 31 0.22 -0.01 -8.35
C GLU A 31 0.90 0.62 -7.14
N LEU A 32 0.56 0.15 -5.93
CA LEU A 32 1.19 0.64 -4.71
C LEU A 32 2.68 0.31 -4.66
N ASN A 33 3.09 -0.87 -5.14
CA ASN A 33 4.51 -1.25 -5.18
C ASN A 33 5.30 -0.37 -6.16
N GLU A 34 4.75 -0.09 -7.33
CA GLU A 34 5.36 0.82 -8.30
C GLU A 34 5.43 2.26 -7.74
N ALA A 35 4.37 2.73 -7.09
CA ALA A 35 4.33 4.05 -6.49
C ALA A 35 5.36 4.22 -5.36
N VAL A 36 5.52 3.18 -4.52
CA VAL A 36 6.56 3.13 -3.48
C VAL A 36 7.95 3.10 -4.11
N ALA A 37 8.18 2.30 -5.14
CA ALA A 37 9.47 2.24 -5.84
C ALA A 37 9.83 3.58 -6.51
N ALA A 38 8.83 4.30 -7.03
CA ALA A 38 8.99 5.62 -7.63
C ALA A 38 9.07 6.77 -6.60
N GLY A 39 8.80 6.51 -5.31
CA GLY A 39 8.76 7.54 -4.26
C GLY A 39 7.62 8.56 -4.43
N SER A 40 6.59 8.24 -5.21
CA SER A 40 5.49 9.16 -5.52
C SER A 40 4.39 9.11 -4.45
N ASN A 41 4.38 10.08 -3.54
CA ASN A 41 3.39 10.16 -2.47
C ASN A 41 1.94 10.27 -3.00
N ASP A 42 1.73 10.97 -4.12
CA ASP A 42 0.40 11.10 -4.74
C ASP A 42 -0.13 9.76 -5.25
N ALA A 43 0.72 8.99 -5.93
CA ALA A 43 0.36 7.66 -6.42
C ALA A 43 0.13 6.66 -5.27
N ILE A 44 0.89 6.78 -4.17
CA ILE A 44 0.68 6.02 -2.94
C ILE A 44 -0.70 6.35 -2.35
N ASP A 45 -1.04 7.64 -2.20
CA ASP A 45 -2.32 8.07 -1.64
C ASP A 45 -3.50 7.64 -2.51
N LYS A 46 -3.37 7.72 -3.84
CA LYS A 46 -4.38 7.24 -4.79
C LYS A 46 -4.63 5.74 -4.66
N SER A 47 -3.56 4.95 -4.58
CA SER A 47 -3.65 3.49 -4.40
C SER A 47 -4.31 3.13 -3.06
N LEU A 48 -3.98 3.86 -1.99
CA LEU A 48 -4.60 3.68 -0.67
C LEU A 48 -6.08 4.08 -0.65
N ALA A 49 -6.45 5.14 -1.36
CA ALA A 49 -7.85 5.52 -1.54
C ALA A 49 -8.65 4.42 -2.27
N GLY A 50 -8.05 3.79 -3.28
CA GLY A 50 -8.61 2.62 -3.96
C GLY A 50 -8.91 1.46 -3.02
N LEU A 51 -7.93 1.08 -2.19
CA LEU A 51 -8.14 0.08 -1.12
C LEU A 51 -9.26 0.50 -0.15
N GLN A 52 -9.35 1.78 0.20
CA GLN A 52 -10.38 2.26 1.12
C GLN A 52 -11.79 2.20 0.54
N ALA A 53 -11.95 2.54 -0.73
CA ALA A 53 -13.23 2.38 -1.42
C ALA A 53 -13.67 0.91 -1.46
N MET A 54 -12.73 -0.01 -1.73
CA MET A 54 -13.00 -1.45 -1.72
C MET A 54 -13.39 -1.98 -0.35
N GLU A 55 -12.72 -1.56 0.73
CA GLU A 55 -13.12 -1.94 2.09
C GLU A 55 -14.57 -1.54 2.37
N SER A 56 -14.90 -0.29 2.04
CA SER A 56 -16.23 0.29 2.28
C SER A 56 -17.30 -0.45 1.48
N ALA A 57 -17.01 -0.78 0.22
CA ALA A 57 -17.88 -1.56 -0.64
C ALA A 57 -18.06 -3.01 -0.14
N ASN A 58 -17.01 -3.65 0.38
CA ASN A 58 -17.11 -5.01 0.93
C ASN A 58 -17.91 -5.05 2.23
N ARG A 59 -17.74 -4.05 3.11
CA ARG A 59 -18.54 -3.92 4.34
C ARG A 59 -20.02 -3.66 4.02
N ALA A 60 -20.30 -2.86 3.00
CA ALA A 60 -21.67 -2.61 2.54
C ALA A 60 -22.31 -3.83 1.85
N ARG A 61 -21.51 -4.71 1.24
CA ARG A 61 -21.95 -5.93 0.54
C ARG A 61 -21.67 -7.17 1.38
N THR A 62 -22.34 -7.29 2.51
CA THR A 62 -22.58 -8.58 3.18
C THR A 62 -23.67 -9.35 2.42
N LEU A 63 -23.36 -9.76 1.19
CA LEU A 63 -24.26 -10.61 0.40
C LEU A 63 -24.18 -12.06 0.90
N PRO A 64 -25.29 -12.69 1.32
CA PRO A 64 -25.32 -14.10 1.66
C PRO A 64 -25.07 -14.95 0.41
N GLY A 65 -24.11 -15.88 0.46
CA GLY A 65 -23.90 -16.91 -0.57
C GLY A 65 -22.61 -16.82 -1.38
N ALA A 66 -21.89 -15.69 -1.38
CA ALA A 66 -20.55 -15.63 -1.99
C ALA A 66 -19.54 -16.38 -1.10
N ARG A 67 -18.81 -17.36 -1.66
CA ARG A 67 -17.66 -17.99 -0.99
C ARG A 67 -16.57 -16.94 -0.84
N LYS A 68 -16.58 -16.22 0.28
CA LYS A 68 -15.54 -15.26 0.61
C LYS A 68 -14.36 -16.04 1.17
N THR A 69 -13.19 -15.86 0.57
CA THR A 69 -11.96 -16.54 1.01
C THR A 69 -11.05 -15.55 1.72
N PRO A 70 -10.27 -16.01 2.72
CA PRO A 70 -9.18 -15.21 3.29
C PRO A 70 -8.13 -14.90 2.23
N ILE A 71 -7.17 -14.04 2.58
CA ILE A 71 -6.08 -13.65 1.67
C ILE A 71 -5.31 -14.88 1.14
N PRO A 72 -5.19 -15.04 -0.19
CA PRO A 72 -4.37 -16.07 -0.80
C PRO A 72 -2.88 -15.89 -0.48
N ALA A 73 -2.11 -16.98 -0.43
CA ALA A 73 -0.72 -16.99 0.03
C ALA A 73 0.18 -16.01 -0.74
N ASP A 74 0.09 -15.99 -2.07
CA ASP A 74 0.91 -15.10 -2.91
C ASP A 74 0.64 -13.61 -2.61
N ARG A 75 -0.64 -13.27 -2.39
CA ARG A 75 -1.08 -11.90 -2.07
C ARG A 75 -0.68 -11.50 -0.65
N ARG A 76 -0.67 -12.45 0.28
CA ARG A 76 -0.14 -12.24 1.64
C ARG A 76 1.35 -11.92 1.59
N GLU A 77 2.13 -12.64 0.78
CA GLU A 77 3.56 -12.39 0.61
C GLU A 77 3.83 -11.00 0.02
N GLN A 78 3.16 -10.63 -1.06
CA GLN A 78 3.31 -9.31 -1.67
C GLN A 78 2.99 -8.17 -0.69
N ARG A 79 1.92 -8.35 0.11
CA ARG A 79 1.58 -7.41 1.18
C ARG A 79 2.63 -7.36 2.28
N ASN A 80 3.20 -8.50 2.70
CA ASN A 80 4.27 -8.53 3.69
C ASN A 80 5.51 -7.76 3.20
N VAL A 81 5.90 -7.94 1.93
CA VAL A 81 7.00 -7.19 1.30
C VAL A 81 6.72 -5.69 1.32
N LEU A 82 5.51 -5.26 0.95
CA LEU A 82 5.11 -3.85 0.98
C LEU A 82 5.11 -3.25 2.38
N VAL A 83 4.58 -3.98 3.37
CA VAL A 83 4.63 -3.57 4.77
C VAL A 83 6.07 -3.45 5.25
N GLY A 84 6.94 -4.40 4.88
CA GLY A 84 8.37 -4.37 5.19
C GLY A 84 9.04 -3.12 4.62
N ARG A 85 8.85 -2.85 3.32
CA ARG A 85 9.40 -1.66 2.64
C ARG A 85 8.91 -0.36 3.28
N LEU A 86 7.61 -0.22 3.49
CA LEU A 86 7.02 0.97 4.11
C LEU A 86 7.45 1.14 5.58
N THR A 87 7.72 0.05 6.30
CA THR A 87 8.22 0.10 7.68
C THR A 87 9.71 0.45 7.74
N LEU A 88 10.52 -0.07 6.81
CA LEU A 88 11.92 0.33 6.67
C LEU A 88 12.04 1.79 6.27
N ASP A 89 11.17 2.31 5.41
CA ASP A 89 11.13 3.74 5.04
C ASP A 89 10.58 4.64 6.17
N LEU A 90 9.90 4.05 7.16
CA LEU A 90 9.46 4.73 8.39
C LEU A 90 10.53 4.77 9.47
N ASN A 91 11.45 3.79 9.47
CA ASN A 91 12.56 3.66 10.44
C ASN A 91 13.92 3.99 9.83
N GLY A 92 13.96 4.30 8.53
CA GLY A 92 15.16 4.74 7.84
C GLY A 92 15.60 6.07 8.45
N PRO A 93 16.91 6.34 8.52
CA PRO A 93 17.37 7.66 8.92
C PRO A 93 16.69 8.67 8.00
N ASP A 94 16.11 9.74 8.55
CA ASP A 94 15.76 10.94 7.81
C ASP A 94 16.98 11.33 6.95
N GLY A 95 17.01 10.85 5.71
CA GLY A 95 18.05 11.18 4.75
C GLY A 95 17.99 12.68 4.52
N PRO A 96 19.14 13.37 4.52
CA PRO A 96 19.17 14.81 4.73
C PRO A 96 18.33 15.55 3.69
N ARG A 97 17.32 16.26 4.17
CA ARG A 97 16.83 17.47 3.50
C ARG A 97 18.01 18.40 3.29
N ASP A 98 18.07 19.00 2.11
CA ASP A 98 18.92 20.14 1.78
C ASP A 98 20.44 19.93 1.78
N GLN A 99 20.99 19.63 0.59
CA GLN A 99 22.16 20.36 0.07
C GLN A 99 22.03 20.50 -1.45
N ARG A 100 21.03 21.28 -1.90
CA ARG A 100 21.02 21.77 -3.29
C ARG A 100 21.21 23.29 -3.24
N GLY A 101 22.47 23.72 -3.31
CA GLY A 101 22.80 25.08 -3.76
C GLY A 101 23.81 25.84 -2.90
N THR A 102 25.09 25.52 -3.00
CA THR A 102 26.11 26.58 -3.09
C THR A 102 27.30 26.05 -3.91
N HIS A 103 27.29 26.35 -5.21
CA HIS A 103 28.47 26.29 -6.07
C HIS A 103 29.36 27.53 -5.80
N PRO A 104 30.62 27.54 -6.26
CA PRO A 104 31.81 27.92 -5.50
C PRO A 104 32.10 29.43 -5.53
N ALA A 105 32.75 29.94 -4.49
CA ALA A 105 33.48 31.20 -4.56
C ALA A 105 34.97 30.88 -4.65
N THR A 106 35.50 31.15 -5.84
CA THR A 106 36.93 31.31 -6.13
C THR A 106 37.39 32.65 -5.54
N ASP A 107 38.47 32.64 -4.77
CA ASP A 107 39.52 33.69 -4.75
C ASP A 107 40.85 33.04 -4.34
#